data_AF-A0AA36MN16-F1
#
_entry.id   AF-A0AA36MN16-F1
#
_cell.length_a   1.000
_cell.length_b   1.000
_cell.length_c   1.000
_cell.angle_alpha   90.00
_cell.angle_beta   90.00
_cell.angle_gamma   90.00
#
_symmetry.space_group_name_H-M   'P 1'
#
loop_
_entity.id
_entity.type
_entity.pdbx_description
1 polymer ?
#
loop_
_entity_poly.entity_id
_entity_poly.type
_entity_poly.pdbx_seq_one_letter_code
_entity_poly.pdbx_strand_id
1 'polypeptide(L)'
;MNSIPALLNHLDANRESPTLSLAYASISDEGIVEVSKFLRDNPFVKYLDLRGNNVQAKGAMALANGIKINRSLRSLNLKWNAIGKDPSGVHALCEVLRSNLTIGHVDLRNNRVNNVGAKYIGEMLAANTTITHLDLSWNDLGADGGLALLEGLKHNSTVLDCQLSGSKVGEETMHEVAFLLRRNKASAAYKASPNSTGAQMAAADPKTATLGKATTTAPVSRSRAETAEQEVPPEDLQPVKKGPQAKANWTSKDSSTLMLRLMMKEREQVLPEDKVFYQQIAEHIDKLLLETSKHKQGRVDGEEREKLSTTGFLEREQRYIKEIRQAEEALQRVISEKEFSQKELAAKTVSLNQLNEQNTSAVRESVVSQEKAAAEEQQLRKELRELQVEKKDLQDKLALNLKDLELLEQENERLRQHVKSFQRDVNEILA
;
A
#
# COMPACT_ATOMS: atom_id res chain seq x y z
N MET A 1 -9.66 -34.80 -19.76
CA MET A 1 -8.51 -35.27 -18.94
C MET A 1 -9.01 -35.58 -17.53
N ASN A 2 -10.07 -36.38 -17.37
CA ASN A 2 -10.79 -36.45 -16.09
C ASN A 2 -10.18 -37.43 -15.08
N SER A 3 -9.03 -38.03 -15.40
CA SER A 3 -8.29 -38.90 -14.50
C SER A 3 -6.85 -38.42 -14.38
N ILE A 4 -6.30 -38.43 -13.17
CA ILE A 4 -4.90 -38.08 -12.89
C ILE A 4 -3.92 -38.86 -13.79
N PRO A 5 -4.12 -40.15 -14.10
CA PRO A 5 -3.26 -40.87 -15.05
C PRO A 5 -3.24 -40.27 -16.46
N ALA A 6 -4.39 -39.79 -16.96
CA ALA A 6 -4.45 -39.16 -18.28
C ALA A 6 -3.72 -37.80 -18.30
N LEU A 7 -3.75 -37.07 -17.19
CA LEU A 7 -2.98 -35.83 -17.00
C LEU A 7 -1.47 -36.14 -16.99
N LEU A 8 -1.03 -37.14 -16.23
CA LEU A 8 0.39 -37.54 -16.18
C LEU A 8 0.92 -37.97 -17.55
N ASN A 9 0.17 -38.79 -18.29
CA ASN A 9 0.54 -39.17 -19.65
C ASN A 9 0.68 -37.95 -20.58
N HIS A 10 -0.17 -36.92 -20.41
CA HIS A 10 -0.07 -35.70 -21.19
C HIS A 10 1.10 -34.81 -20.77
N LEU A 11 1.46 -34.78 -19.48
CA LEU A 11 2.64 -34.09 -18.98
C LEU A 11 3.92 -34.76 -19.51
N ASP A 12 3.98 -36.08 -19.48
CA ASP A 12 5.11 -36.87 -19.99
C ASP A 12 5.28 -36.67 -21.50
N ALA A 13 4.19 -36.66 -22.26
CA ALA A 13 4.22 -36.40 -23.69
C ALA A 13 4.72 -34.99 -24.05
N ASN A 14 4.58 -34.01 -23.13
CA ASN A 14 4.97 -32.63 -23.33
C ASN A 14 6.24 -32.23 -22.54
N ARG A 15 7.05 -33.20 -22.12
CA ARG A 15 8.23 -32.97 -21.27
C ARG A 15 9.27 -32.03 -21.89
N GLU A 16 9.40 -32.01 -23.21
CA GLU A 16 10.38 -31.17 -23.92
C GLU A 16 9.74 -29.93 -24.57
N SER A 17 8.42 -29.79 -24.51
CA SER A 17 7.72 -28.67 -25.14
C SER A 17 7.89 -27.37 -24.33
N PRO A 18 8.19 -26.23 -24.97
CA PRO A 18 8.23 -24.94 -24.30
C PRO A 18 6.84 -24.43 -23.89
N THR A 19 5.77 -25.02 -24.42
CA THR A 19 4.38 -24.63 -24.14
C THR A 19 3.62 -25.83 -23.61
N LEU A 20 3.09 -25.70 -22.40
CA LEU A 20 2.20 -26.67 -21.79
C LEU A 20 0.80 -26.08 -21.69
N SER A 21 -0.13 -26.60 -22.49
CA SER A 21 -1.53 -26.17 -22.50
C SER A 21 -2.43 -27.22 -21.88
N LEU A 22 -3.10 -26.83 -20.81
CA LEU A 22 -4.03 -27.62 -20.02
C LEU A 22 -5.37 -26.86 -19.86
N ALA A 23 -5.72 -26.07 -20.87
CA ALA A 23 -6.94 -25.26 -20.90
C ALA A 23 -8.22 -26.13 -20.88
N TYR A 24 -9.22 -25.71 -20.09
CA TYR A 24 -10.54 -26.33 -20.01
C TYR A 24 -10.51 -27.85 -19.78
N ALA A 25 -9.51 -28.33 -19.06
CA ALA A 25 -9.28 -29.75 -18.82
C ALA A 25 -10.01 -30.30 -17.58
N SER A 26 -10.82 -29.45 -16.91
CA SER A 26 -11.52 -29.74 -15.66
C SER A 26 -10.59 -30.21 -14.54
N ILE A 27 -9.37 -29.66 -14.50
CA ILE A 27 -8.35 -30.01 -13.51
C ILE A 27 -8.77 -29.43 -12.15
N SER A 28 -8.84 -30.28 -11.13
CA SER A 28 -9.05 -29.91 -9.73
C SER A 28 -7.73 -29.54 -9.05
N ASP A 29 -7.79 -29.06 -7.80
CA ASP A 29 -6.61 -28.73 -7.02
C ASP A 29 -5.61 -29.91 -6.92
N GLU A 30 -6.10 -31.15 -6.85
CA GLU A 30 -5.26 -32.36 -6.82
C GLU A 30 -4.47 -32.54 -8.13
N GLY A 31 -5.09 -32.25 -9.28
CA GLY A 31 -4.37 -32.31 -10.56
C GLY A 31 -3.32 -31.21 -10.68
N ILE A 32 -3.56 -30.03 -10.09
CA ILE A 32 -2.56 -28.95 -10.03
C ILE A 32 -1.35 -29.32 -9.15
N VAL A 33 -1.54 -30.15 -8.12
CA VAL A 33 -0.41 -30.69 -7.35
C VAL A 33 0.54 -31.49 -8.25
N GLU A 34 0.00 -32.31 -9.15
CA GLU A 34 0.83 -33.08 -10.09
C GLU A 34 1.49 -32.17 -11.14
N VAL A 35 0.75 -31.17 -11.66
CA VAL A 35 1.35 -30.15 -12.55
C VAL A 35 2.48 -29.39 -11.85
N SER A 36 2.33 -29.06 -10.56
CA SER A 36 3.35 -28.37 -9.78
C SER A 36 4.61 -29.21 -9.60
N LYS A 37 4.46 -30.50 -9.30
CA LYS A 37 5.60 -31.45 -9.25
C LYS A 37 6.32 -31.51 -10.59
N PHE A 38 5.57 -31.62 -11.69
CA PHE A 38 6.13 -31.60 -13.03
C PHE A 38 6.88 -30.31 -13.33
N LEU A 39 6.33 -29.14 -13.00
CA LEU A 39 6.98 -27.84 -13.22
C LEU A 39 8.27 -27.68 -12.43
N ARG A 40 8.34 -28.23 -11.22
CA ARG A 40 9.56 -28.21 -10.41
C ARG A 40 10.72 -28.88 -11.14
N ASP A 41 10.44 -30.02 -11.77
CA ASP A 41 11.46 -30.90 -12.35
C ASP A 41 11.66 -30.65 -13.86
N ASN A 42 10.85 -29.78 -14.49
CA ASN A 42 10.89 -29.47 -15.91
C ASN A 42 11.55 -28.10 -16.23
N PRO A 43 12.72 -28.08 -16.92
CA PRO A 43 13.42 -26.84 -17.28
C PRO A 43 13.02 -26.26 -18.66
N PHE A 44 12.14 -26.93 -19.41
CA PHE A 44 11.80 -26.56 -20.79
C PHE A 44 10.55 -25.68 -20.88
N VAL A 45 9.55 -25.92 -20.03
CA VAL A 45 8.28 -25.19 -20.09
C VAL A 45 8.50 -23.70 -19.78
N LYS A 46 8.15 -22.87 -20.76
CA LYS A 46 8.20 -21.39 -20.70
C LYS A 46 6.80 -20.78 -20.62
N TYR A 47 5.79 -21.44 -21.18
CA TYR A 47 4.41 -20.97 -21.22
C TYR A 47 3.49 -22.03 -20.62
N LEU A 48 2.81 -21.67 -19.53
CA LEU A 48 1.84 -22.54 -18.88
C LEU A 48 0.44 -21.96 -19.02
N ASP A 49 -0.46 -22.72 -19.63
CA ASP A 49 -1.87 -22.36 -19.80
C ASP A 49 -2.79 -23.29 -19.02
N LEU A 50 -3.38 -22.75 -17.95
CA LEU A 50 -4.31 -23.44 -17.05
C LEU A 50 -5.69 -22.79 -17.08
N ARG A 51 -6.05 -22.08 -18.17
CA ARG A 51 -7.32 -21.35 -18.23
C ARG A 51 -8.54 -22.28 -18.12
N GLY A 52 -9.60 -21.82 -17.46
CA GLY A 52 -10.89 -22.52 -17.44
C GLY A 52 -10.87 -23.85 -16.69
N ASN A 53 -10.02 -23.99 -15.68
CA ASN A 53 -10.00 -25.14 -14.77
C ASN A 53 -10.69 -24.79 -13.44
N ASN A 54 -10.66 -25.70 -12.47
CA ASN A 54 -11.23 -25.47 -11.14
C ASN A 54 -10.11 -25.26 -10.11
N VAL A 55 -9.12 -24.42 -10.45
CA VAL A 55 -8.02 -24.09 -9.53
C VAL A 55 -8.52 -23.13 -8.46
N GLN A 56 -8.53 -23.57 -7.21
CA GLN A 56 -8.86 -22.77 -6.04
C GLN A 56 -7.60 -22.44 -5.26
N ALA A 57 -7.73 -21.95 -4.02
CA ALA A 57 -6.60 -21.54 -3.22
C ALA A 57 -5.60 -22.67 -2.93
N LYS A 58 -6.07 -23.92 -2.72
CA LYS A 58 -5.16 -25.06 -2.48
C LYS A 58 -4.32 -25.40 -3.70
N GLY A 59 -4.94 -25.43 -4.89
CA GLY A 59 -4.22 -25.61 -6.14
C GLY A 59 -3.24 -24.48 -6.42
N ALA A 60 -3.63 -23.23 -6.14
CA ALA A 60 -2.74 -22.07 -6.29
C ALA A 60 -1.52 -22.13 -5.36
N MET A 61 -1.69 -22.54 -4.09
CA MET A 61 -0.58 -22.77 -3.16
C MET A 61 0.35 -23.89 -3.67
N ALA A 62 -0.21 -25.00 -4.17
CA ALA A 62 0.57 -26.06 -4.75
C ALA A 62 1.37 -25.56 -5.96
N LEU A 63 0.73 -24.82 -6.86
CA LEU A 63 1.38 -24.23 -8.03
C LEU A 63 2.49 -23.24 -7.65
N ALA A 64 2.27 -22.41 -6.63
CA ALA A 64 3.27 -21.48 -6.10
C ALA A 64 4.56 -22.23 -5.67
N ASN A 65 4.42 -23.37 -4.99
CA ASN A 65 5.58 -24.19 -4.60
C ASN A 65 6.38 -24.71 -5.80
N GLY A 66 5.72 -25.06 -6.91
CA GLY A 66 6.39 -25.46 -8.15
C GLY A 66 7.11 -24.29 -8.82
N ILE A 67 6.44 -23.13 -8.90
CA ILE A 67 7.00 -21.90 -9.48
C ILE A 67 8.20 -21.36 -8.69
N LYS A 68 8.23 -21.57 -7.37
CA LYS A 68 9.33 -21.11 -6.51
C LYS A 68 10.68 -21.71 -6.92
N ILE A 69 10.65 -22.96 -7.36
CA ILE A 69 11.84 -23.72 -7.76
C ILE A 69 12.09 -23.55 -9.26
N ASN A 70 11.03 -23.53 -10.06
CA ASN A 70 11.14 -23.40 -11.51
C ASN A 70 11.76 -22.06 -11.93
N ARG A 71 12.75 -22.12 -12.84
CA ARG A 71 13.46 -20.96 -13.40
C ARG A 71 13.26 -20.81 -14.92
N SER A 72 12.44 -21.66 -15.54
CA SER A 72 12.20 -21.65 -16.99
C SER A 72 10.95 -20.89 -17.37
N LEU A 73 9.93 -20.86 -16.50
CA LEU A 73 8.63 -20.29 -16.78
C LEU A 73 8.72 -18.78 -17.01
N ARG A 74 8.08 -18.31 -18.09
CA ARG A 74 8.05 -16.91 -18.52
C ARG A 74 6.63 -16.35 -18.54
N SER A 75 5.64 -17.20 -18.81
CA SER A 75 4.23 -16.82 -18.90
C SER A 75 3.33 -17.81 -18.17
N LEU A 76 2.43 -17.28 -17.37
CA LEU A 76 1.47 -18.02 -16.56
C LEU A 76 0.06 -17.52 -16.84
N ASN A 77 -0.78 -18.37 -17.44
CA ASN A 77 -2.18 -18.07 -17.69
C ASN A 77 -3.08 -18.88 -16.76
N LEU A 78 -3.74 -18.19 -15.84
CA LEU A 78 -4.66 -18.75 -14.84
C LEU A 78 -6.08 -18.19 -15.01
N LYS A 79 -6.40 -17.63 -16.17
CA LYS A 79 -7.72 -17.05 -16.46
C LYS A 79 -8.87 -18.02 -16.17
N TRP A 80 -9.99 -17.50 -15.67
CA TRP A 80 -11.23 -18.28 -15.44
C TRP A 80 -10.99 -19.47 -14.48
N ASN A 81 -10.43 -19.17 -13.33
CA ASN A 81 -10.29 -20.09 -12.19
C ASN A 81 -10.92 -19.43 -10.94
N ALA A 82 -10.69 -19.98 -9.76
CA ALA A 82 -11.27 -19.47 -8.51
C ALA A 82 -10.20 -19.27 -7.42
N ILE A 83 -9.01 -18.84 -7.82
CA ILE A 83 -7.84 -18.67 -6.93
C ILE A 83 -8.12 -17.65 -5.82
N GLY A 84 -8.82 -16.56 -6.15
CA GLY A 84 -9.16 -15.47 -5.24
C GLY A 84 -10.37 -15.72 -4.35
N LYS A 85 -11.03 -16.89 -4.46
CA LYS A 85 -12.13 -17.28 -3.55
C LYS A 85 -11.69 -17.23 -2.09
N ASP A 86 -10.43 -17.56 -1.82
CA ASP A 86 -9.78 -17.41 -0.54
C ASP A 86 -8.47 -16.60 -0.75
N PRO A 87 -8.23 -15.51 0.01
CA PRO A 87 -7.03 -14.68 -0.13
C PRO A 87 -5.71 -15.45 -0.02
N SER A 88 -5.67 -16.58 0.70
CA SER A 88 -4.46 -17.40 0.87
C SER A 88 -3.87 -17.90 -0.46
N GLY A 89 -4.72 -18.20 -1.45
CA GLY A 89 -4.27 -18.64 -2.77
C GLY A 89 -3.51 -17.54 -3.53
N VAL A 90 -4.06 -16.32 -3.50
CA VAL A 90 -3.43 -15.13 -4.11
C VAL A 90 -2.17 -14.75 -3.34
N HIS A 91 -2.20 -14.80 -2.01
CA HIS A 91 -1.06 -14.51 -1.16
C HIS A 91 0.14 -15.42 -1.46
N ALA A 92 -0.07 -16.73 -1.53
CA ALA A 92 0.99 -17.69 -1.82
C ALA A 92 1.62 -17.49 -3.20
N LEU A 93 0.80 -17.20 -4.22
CA LEU A 93 1.31 -16.83 -5.55
C LEU A 93 2.12 -15.53 -5.48
N CYS A 94 1.64 -14.52 -4.77
CA CYS A 94 2.32 -13.23 -4.63
C CYS A 94 3.68 -13.34 -3.91
N GLU A 95 3.78 -14.12 -2.83
CA GLU A 95 5.05 -14.35 -2.14
C GLU A 95 6.11 -14.96 -3.06
N VAL A 96 5.71 -15.94 -3.87
CA VAL A 96 6.63 -16.59 -4.79
C VAL A 96 6.99 -15.67 -5.95
N LEU A 97 6.00 -14.99 -6.54
CA LEU A 97 6.24 -14.04 -7.63
C LEU A 97 7.12 -12.86 -7.20
N ARG A 98 7.06 -12.43 -5.93
CA ARG A 98 7.93 -11.39 -5.37
C ARG A 98 9.42 -11.72 -5.56
N SER A 99 9.80 -12.99 -5.46
CA SER A 99 11.18 -13.46 -5.58
C SER A 99 11.49 -14.16 -6.91
N ASN A 100 10.49 -14.38 -7.76
CA ASN A 100 10.67 -15.04 -9.04
C ASN A 100 11.18 -14.03 -10.10
N LEU A 101 12.39 -14.29 -10.61
CA LEU A 101 13.05 -13.41 -11.58
C LEU A 101 12.83 -13.82 -13.05
N THR A 102 11.85 -14.68 -13.31
CA THR A 102 11.71 -15.33 -14.62
C THR A 102 10.37 -15.08 -15.29
N ILE A 103 9.29 -15.02 -14.51
CA ILE A 103 7.94 -14.81 -15.04
C ILE A 103 7.74 -13.32 -15.38
N GLY A 104 7.43 -13.06 -16.65
CA GLY A 104 7.14 -11.72 -17.15
C GLY A 104 5.66 -11.46 -17.43
N HIS A 105 4.87 -12.52 -17.67
CA HIS A 105 3.46 -12.41 -18.03
C HIS A 105 2.59 -13.24 -17.08
N VAL A 106 1.60 -12.60 -16.46
CA VAL A 106 0.65 -13.25 -15.54
C VAL A 106 -0.77 -12.83 -15.89
N ASP A 107 -1.63 -13.79 -16.25
CA ASP A 107 -3.06 -13.57 -16.47
C ASP A 107 -3.87 -14.20 -15.32
N LEU A 108 -4.50 -13.34 -14.53
CA LEU A 108 -5.38 -13.67 -13.40
C LEU A 108 -6.82 -13.19 -13.65
N ARG A 109 -7.23 -13.02 -14.92
CA ARG A 109 -8.57 -12.55 -15.27
C ARG A 109 -9.65 -13.50 -14.76
N ASN A 110 -10.72 -12.95 -14.19
CA ASN A 110 -11.86 -13.71 -13.67
C ASN A 110 -11.42 -14.84 -12.72
N ASN A 111 -10.69 -14.47 -11.66
CA ASN A 111 -10.23 -15.37 -10.60
C ASN A 111 -10.89 -15.11 -9.24
N ARG A 112 -11.87 -14.19 -9.19
CA ARG A 112 -12.53 -13.72 -7.96
C ARG A 112 -11.55 -13.11 -6.96
N VAL A 113 -10.50 -12.44 -7.44
CA VAL A 113 -9.56 -11.72 -6.56
C VAL A 113 -10.29 -10.58 -5.87
N ASN A 114 -10.32 -10.58 -4.54
CA ASN A 114 -10.97 -9.55 -3.72
C ASN A 114 -9.99 -8.42 -3.32
N ASN A 115 -10.48 -7.42 -2.59
CA ASN A 115 -9.69 -6.31 -2.06
C ASN A 115 -8.47 -6.75 -1.21
N VAL A 116 -8.58 -7.84 -0.44
CA VAL A 116 -7.47 -8.39 0.35
C VAL A 116 -6.40 -8.99 -0.57
N GLY A 117 -6.81 -9.78 -1.56
CA GLY A 117 -5.92 -10.31 -2.59
C GLY A 117 -5.21 -9.20 -3.38
N ALA A 118 -5.91 -8.11 -3.69
CA ALA A 118 -5.35 -6.94 -4.35
C ALA A 118 -4.21 -6.28 -3.57
N LYS A 119 -4.31 -6.23 -2.24
CA LYS A 119 -3.23 -5.71 -1.37
C LYS A 119 -1.95 -6.54 -1.50
N TYR A 120 -2.05 -7.86 -1.47
CA TYR A 120 -0.90 -8.73 -1.67
C TYR A 120 -0.26 -8.56 -3.06
N ILE A 121 -1.08 -8.35 -4.09
CA ILE A 121 -0.57 -8.07 -5.43
C ILE A 121 0.16 -6.72 -5.46
N GLY A 122 -0.39 -5.68 -4.82
CA GLY A 122 0.28 -4.38 -4.70
C GLY A 122 1.66 -4.49 -4.03
N GLU A 123 1.74 -5.18 -2.90
CA GLU A 123 3.02 -5.42 -2.20
C GLU A 123 4.01 -6.24 -3.04
N MET A 124 3.53 -7.23 -3.79
CA MET A 124 4.35 -8.03 -4.69
C MET A 124 4.91 -7.18 -5.82
N LEU A 125 4.07 -6.32 -6.43
CA LEU A 125 4.48 -5.41 -7.50
C LEU A 125 5.53 -4.41 -7.03
N ALA A 126 5.45 -3.92 -5.79
CA ALA A 126 6.44 -2.98 -5.24
C ALA A 126 7.87 -3.56 -5.23
N ALA A 127 8.01 -4.87 -5.07
CA ALA A 127 9.30 -5.55 -4.94
C ALA A 127 9.72 -6.37 -6.18
N ASN A 128 8.77 -6.87 -6.97
CA ASN A 128 9.07 -7.64 -8.18
C ASN A 128 9.63 -6.72 -9.29
N THR A 129 10.63 -7.19 -10.03
CA THR A 129 11.29 -6.43 -11.10
C THR A 129 11.25 -7.11 -12.47
N THR A 130 10.40 -8.12 -12.64
CA THR A 130 10.42 -9.01 -13.81
C THR A 130 9.09 -9.09 -14.54
N ILE A 131 7.99 -8.93 -13.81
CA ILE A 131 6.64 -8.88 -14.39
C ILE A 131 6.53 -7.60 -15.22
N THR A 132 6.18 -7.80 -16.49
CA THR A 132 5.94 -6.74 -17.47
C THR A 132 4.46 -6.63 -17.85
N HIS A 133 3.72 -7.74 -17.80
CA HIS A 133 2.30 -7.79 -18.15
C HIS A 133 1.51 -8.51 -17.06
N LEU A 134 0.52 -7.84 -16.50
CA LEU A 134 -0.37 -8.35 -15.47
C LEU A 134 -1.83 -8.07 -15.86
N ASP A 135 -2.66 -9.11 -15.97
CA ASP A 135 -4.10 -8.95 -16.20
C ASP A 135 -4.90 -9.35 -14.96
N LEU A 136 -5.61 -8.38 -14.38
CA LEU A 136 -6.49 -8.56 -13.24
C LEU A 136 -7.95 -8.22 -13.59
N SER A 137 -8.30 -8.18 -14.87
CA SER A 137 -9.64 -7.84 -15.33
C SER A 137 -10.70 -8.82 -14.78
N TRP A 138 -11.93 -8.35 -14.66
CA TRP A 138 -13.08 -9.15 -14.19
C TRP A 138 -12.85 -9.78 -12.80
N ASN A 139 -12.21 -9.06 -11.89
CA ASN A 139 -12.07 -9.44 -10.49
C ASN A 139 -12.88 -8.51 -9.58
N ASP A 140 -12.84 -8.68 -8.25
CA ASP A 140 -13.60 -7.86 -7.30
C ASP A 140 -12.65 -7.07 -6.38
N LEU A 141 -11.72 -6.32 -7.00
CA LEU A 141 -10.66 -5.60 -6.27
C LEU A 141 -11.24 -4.48 -5.40
N GLY A 142 -12.28 -3.80 -5.88
CA GLY A 142 -12.86 -2.62 -5.24
C GLY A 142 -11.93 -1.40 -5.27
N ALA A 143 -12.42 -0.27 -4.71
CA ALA A 143 -11.65 0.97 -4.64
C ALA A 143 -10.37 0.81 -3.81
N ASP A 144 -10.47 0.19 -2.62
CA ASP A 144 -9.32 -0.05 -1.73
C ASP A 144 -8.25 -0.94 -2.38
N GLY A 145 -8.67 -1.97 -3.12
CA GLY A 145 -7.76 -2.85 -3.84
C GLY A 145 -7.06 -2.12 -4.98
N GLY A 146 -7.77 -1.22 -5.67
CA GLY A 146 -7.19 -0.33 -6.67
C GLY A 146 -6.11 0.57 -6.09
N LEU A 147 -6.36 1.21 -4.93
CA LEU A 147 -5.38 2.07 -4.26
C LEU A 147 -4.13 1.29 -3.83
N ALA A 148 -4.29 0.06 -3.36
CA ALA A 148 -3.15 -0.78 -3.01
C ALA A 148 -2.28 -1.15 -4.23
N LEU A 149 -2.91 -1.44 -5.37
CA LEU A 149 -2.19 -1.68 -6.63
C LEU A 149 -1.45 -0.44 -7.11
N LEU A 150 -2.10 0.72 -7.01
CA LEU A 150 -1.49 2.01 -7.35
C LEU A 150 -0.23 2.26 -6.51
N GLU A 151 -0.30 2.07 -5.20
CA GLU A 151 0.85 2.27 -4.31
C GLU A 151 2.02 1.33 -4.66
N GLY A 152 1.73 0.07 -4.96
CA GLY A 152 2.74 -0.87 -5.45
C GLY A 152 3.37 -0.45 -6.78
N LEU A 153 2.55 0.04 -7.73
CA LEU A 153 3.00 0.49 -9.05
C LEU A 153 3.81 1.79 -9.01
N LYS A 154 3.64 2.65 -8.00
CA LYS A 154 4.49 3.84 -7.85
C LYS A 154 5.96 3.48 -7.67
N HIS A 155 6.21 2.41 -6.90
CA HIS A 155 7.55 1.87 -6.63
C HIS A 155 8.06 0.93 -7.74
N ASN A 156 7.16 0.43 -8.59
CA ASN A 156 7.51 -0.43 -9.70
C ASN A 156 7.81 0.35 -10.99
N SER A 157 8.88 -0.02 -11.69
CA SER A 157 9.25 0.54 -13.00
C SER A 157 9.29 -0.47 -14.14
N THR A 158 8.87 -1.72 -13.90
CA THR A 158 9.02 -2.83 -14.85
C THR A 158 7.70 -3.24 -15.50
N VAL A 159 6.57 -3.07 -14.82
CA VAL A 159 5.25 -3.34 -15.38
C VAL A 159 4.96 -2.33 -16.50
N LEU A 160 4.70 -2.88 -17.69
CA LEU A 160 4.38 -2.14 -18.90
C LEU A 160 2.89 -2.17 -19.18
N ASP A 161 2.22 -3.28 -18.89
CA ASP A 161 0.79 -3.43 -19.11
C ASP A 161 0.11 -4.00 -17.86
N CYS A 162 -0.88 -3.28 -17.35
CA CYS A 162 -1.72 -3.73 -16.24
C CYS A 162 -3.18 -3.50 -16.60
N GLN A 163 -3.94 -4.58 -16.77
CA GLN A 163 -5.34 -4.54 -17.17
C GLN A 163 -6.25 -4.70 -15.95
N LEU A 164 -7.11 -3.71 -15.70
CA LEU A 164 -8.02 -3.64 -14.54
C LEU A 164 -9.51 -3.58 -14.96
N SER A 165 -9.80 -3.90 -16.22
CA SER A 165 -11.14 -3.76 -16.78
C SER A 165 -12.17 -4.62 -16.04
N GLY A 166 -13.30 -4.03 -15.63
CA GLY A 166 -14.35 -4.75 -14.93
C GLY A 166 -14.01 -5.18 -13.49
N SER A 167 -13.01 -4.55 -12.84
CA SER A 167 -12.56 -4.94 -11.50
C SER A 167 -13.07 -4.06 -10.34
N LYS A 168 -14.10 -3.25 -10.60
CA LYS A 168 -14.71 -2.27 -9.67
C LYS A 168 -13.70 -1.30 -9.03
N VAL A 169 -12.64 -0.97 -9.77
CA VAL A 169 -11.66 0.05 -9.40
C VAL A 169 -12.22 1.43 -9.79
N GLY A 170 -11.98 2.45 -8.96
CA GLY A 170 -12.40 3.82 -9.25
C GLY A 170 -11.73 4.37 -10.52
N GLU A 171 -12.45 5.20 -11.27
CA GLU A 171 -11.93 5.76 -12.53
C GLU A 171 -10.65 6.56 -12.31
N GLU A 172 -10.58 7.37 -11.26
CA GLU A 172 -9.38 8.14 -10.88
C GLU A 172 -8.14 7.24 -10.74
N THR A 173 -8.27 6.14 -10.00
CA THR A 173 -7.18 5.18 -9.82
C THR A 173 -6.77 4.52 -11.13
N MET A 174 -7.71 4.23 -12.05
CA MET A 174 -7.39 3.68 -13.36
C MET A 174 -6.58 4.67 -14.23
N HIS A 175 -6.90 5.97 -14.16
CA HIS A 175 -6.16 7.00 -14.88
C HIS A 175 -4.72 7.13 -14.35
N GLU A 176 -4.54 7.13 -13.02
CA GLU A 176 -3.21 7.19 -12.42
C GLU A 176 -2.37 5.95 -12.73
N VAL A 177 -2.96 4.76 -12.66
CA VAL A 177 -2.29 3.51 -13.09
C VAL A 177 -1.87 3.61 -14.55
N ALA A 178 -2.74 4.08 -15.46
CA ALA A 178 -2.39 4.26 -16.86
C ALA A 178 -1.24 5.27 -17.07
N PHE A 179 -1.21 6.35 -16.29
CA PHE A 179 -0.11 7.32 -16.29
C PHE A 179 1.23 6.67 -15.88
N LEU A 180 1.24 5.89 -14.79
CA LEU A 180 2.44 5.16 -14.33
C LEU A 180 2.92 4.13 -15.36
N LEU A 181 2.01 3.40 -16.00
CA LEU A 181 2.37 2.46 -17.07
C LEU A 181 2.97 3.19 -18.28
N ARG A 182 2.44 4.37 -18.65
CA ARG A 182 3.00 5.19 -19.73
C ARG A 182 4.42 5.66 -19.39
N ARG A 183 4.68 6.07 -18.13
CA ARG A 183 6.02 6.38 -17.64
C ARG A 183 6.96 5.20 -17.80
N ASN A 184 6.55 4.01 -17.37
CA ASN A 184 7.37 2.80 -17.45
C ASN A 184 7.65 2.39 -18.90
N LYS A 185 6.66 2.47 -19.81
CA LYS A 185 6.85 2.27 -21.25
C LYS A 185 7.85 3.24 -21.86
N ALA A 186 7.80 4.52 -21.50
CA ALA A 186 8.75 5.51 -21.98
C ALA A 186 10.18 5.23 -21.47
N SER A 187 10.33 4.88 -20.20
CA SER A 187 11.63 4.48 -19.64
C SER A 187 12.19 3.21 -20.26
N ALA A 188 11.34 2.22 -20.57
CA ALA A 188 11.74 1.00 -21.26
C ALA A 188 12.17 1.28 -22.71
N ALA A 189 11.44 2.14 -23.43
CA ALA A 189 11.79 2.56 -24.79
C ALA A 189 13.12 3.33 -24.83
N TYR A 190 13.39 4.19 -23.84
CA TYR A 190 14.67 4.87 -23.70
C TYR A 190 15.83 3.88 -23.51
N LYS A 191 15.67 2.87 -22.64
CA LYS A 191 16.66 1.80 -22.42
C LYS A 191 16.88 0.91 -23.66
N ALA A 192 15.90 0.82 -24.56
CA ALA A 192 15.96 0.00 -25.77
C ALA A 192 16.53 0.73 -27.00
N SER A 193 16.79 2.05 -26.92
CA SER A 193 17.36 2.81 -28.04
C SER A 193 18.87 2.53 -28.18
N PRO A 194 19.40 2.21 -29.38
CA PRO A 194 20.80 1.79 -29.56
C PRO A 194 21.87 2.88 -29.34
N ASN A 195 21.50 4.12 -29.02
CA ASN A 195 22.43 5.26 -28.97
C ASN A 195 22.97 5.63 -27.58
N SER A 196 22.91 4.73 -26.59
CA SER A 196 23.48 4.99 -25.25
C SER A 196 24.57 3.99 -24.82
N THR A 197 25.50 3.65 -25.71
CA THR A 197 26.81 3.12 -25.31
C THR A 197 27.91 4.01 -25.87
N GLY A 198 28.37 4.94 -25.04
CA GLY A 198 29.43 5.88 -25.38
C GLY A 198 29.81 6.83 -24.25
N ALA A 199 29.96 6.33 -23.02
CA ALA A 199 30.78 6.99 -21.99
C ALA A 199 31.16 5.97 -20.90
N GLN A 200 32.31 5.31 -21.11
CA GLN A 200 33.08 4.74 -20.01
C GLN A 200 33.72 5.87 -19.18
N MET A 201 34.03 5.54 -17.92
CA MET A 201 34.90 6.24 -16.97
C MET A 201 34.23 7.41 -16.23
N ALA A 202 34.37 7.59 -14.91
CA ALA A 202 35.12 6.92 -13.86
C ALA A 202 34.49 7.32 -12.53
N ALA A 203 34.72 6.51 -11.50
CA ALA A 203 34.62 6.94 -10.12
C ALA A 203 35.56 8.13 -9.87
N ALA A 204 35.07 9.22 -9.25
CA ALA A 204 35.89 10.15 -8.49
C ALA A 204 34.99 11.04 -7.61
N ASP A 205 35.34 11.06 -6.32
CA ASP A 205 34.80 11.92 -5.27
C ASP A 205 34.92 13.43 -5.56
N PRO A 206 34.15 14.28 -4.85
CA PRO A 206 34.13 15.71 -5.07
C PRO A 206 35.24 16.39 -4.26
N LYS A 207 36.14 17.13 -4.91
CA LYS A 207 36.83 18.28 -4.32
C LYS A 207 37.77 18.97 -5.33
N THR A 208 37.77 20.30 -5.22
CA THR A 208 38.75 21.29 -5.67
C THR A 208 38.62 21.91 -7.07
N ALA A 209 38.49 23.24 -6.98
CA ALA A 209 39.19 24.28 -7.73
C ALA A 209 38.57 24.79 -9.05
N THR A 210 37.98 25.99 -9.07
CA THR A 210 38.60 27.34 -9.16
C THR A 210 38.91 27.76 -10.61
N LEU A 211 38.10 28.72 -11.11
CA LEU A 211 38.35 29.78 -12.10
C LEU A 211 39.27 29.56 -13.32
N GLY A 212 38.77 30.00 -14.49
CA GLY A 212 39.59 30.85 -15.37
C GLY A 212 39.31 30.83 -16.88
N LYS A 213 38.45 31.77 -17.33
CA LYS A 213 38.57 32.66 -18.52
C LYS A 213 38.99 32.12 -19.92
N ALA A 214 38.17 32.47 -20.92
CA ALA A 214 38.51 33.34 -22.08
C ALA A 214 37.26 33.50 -22.98
N THR A 215 36.57 34.65 -23.04
CA THR A 215 36.78 35.84 -23.90
C THR A 215 36.66 35.64 -25.42
N THR A 216 35.59 36.22 -25.99
CA THR A 216 35.56 37.06 -27.23
C THR A 216 34.32 37.98 -27.16
N THR A 217 34.46 39.25 -26.75
CA THR A 217 34.42 40.49 -27.56
C THR A 217 33.09 40.74 -28.31
N ALA A 218 32.12 41.56 -27.83
CA ALA A 218 32.04 43.03 -27.66
C ALA A 218 31.16 43.70 -28.78
N PRO A 219 30.70 44.96 -28.66
CA PRO A 219 29.82 45.52 -27.61
C PRO A 219 28.73 46.50 -28.17
N VAL A 220 27.66 46.80 -27.42
CA VAL A 220 27.05 48.15 -27.35
C VAL A 220 26.42 48.35 -25.95
N SER A 221 26.86 49.42 -25.28
CA SER A 221 26.52 49.91 -23.93
C SER A 221 25.12 50.58 -23.90
N ARG A 222 24.41 50.84 -22.79
CA ARG A 222 24.77 51.32 -21.43
C ARG A 222 23.49 51.24 -20.55
N SER A 223 23.58 50.55 -19.41
CA SER A 223 23.52 51.04 -18.02
C SER A 223 22.13 51.31 -17.39
N ARG A 224 21.71 50.40 -16.50
CA ARG A 224 20.82 50.63 -15.34
C ARG A 224 21.35 49.78 -14.19
N ALA A 225 21.64 50.42 -13.05
CA ALA A 225 22.16 49.77 -11.84
C ALA A 225 21.00 49.38 -10.90
N GLU A 226 21.18 48.21 -10.28
CA GLU A 226 20.54 47.67 -9.07
C GLU A 226 20.82 48.58 -7.86
N THR A 227 20.06 48.58 -6.77
CA THR A 227 20.02 47.57 -5.68
C THR A 227 18.83 47.89 -4.75
N ALA A 228 17.95 46.94 -4.41
CA ALA A 228 18.01 45.95 -3.32
C ALA A 228 17.77 46.53 -1.90
N GLU A 229 16.80 45.92 -1.23
CA GLU A 229 16.19 46.22 0.07
C GLU A 229 17.11 45.92 1.28
N GLN A 230 16.87 46.62 2.40
CA GLN A 230 17.05 46.09 3.76
C GLN A 230 16.20 46.87 4.79
N GLU A 231 15.52 46.12 5.66
CA GLU A 231 14.69 46.47 6.83
C GLU A 231 15.50 47.23 7.94
N VAL A 232 14.96 47.98 8.92
CA VAL A 232 14.03 47.66 10.05
C VAL A 232 13.46 48.99 10.69
N PRO A 233 12.65 49.05 11.79
CA PRO A 233 11.45 49.92 11.96
C PRO A 233 11.60 50.92 13.16
N PRO A 234 10.55 51.22 13.96
CA PRO A 234 9.45 52.17 13.76
C PRO A 234 9.48 53.34 14.77
N GLU A 235 8.97 54.53 14.45
CA GLU A 235 8.53 55.48 15.50
C GLU A 235 7.61 56.60 14.98
N ASP A 236 6.44 56.69 15.61
CA ASP A 236 5.65 57.87 15.97
C ASP A 236 5.37 58.98 14.94
N LEU A 237 4.13 58.97 14.42
CA LEU A 237 3.46 60.19 13.97
C LEU A 237 2.06 60.32 14.57
N GLN A 238 2.00 61.12 15.63
CA GLN A 238 0.80 61.72 16.20
C GLN A 238 0.13 62.73 15.23
N PRO A 239 -1.15 63.08 15.45
CA PRO A 239 -2.03 63.62 14.43
C PRO A 239 -1.88 65.14 14.27
N VAL A 240 -1.71 65.61 13.03
CA VAL A 240 -1.70 67.05 12.73
C VAL A 240 -3.14 67.54 12.52
N LYS A 241 -3.67 68.06 13.63
CA LYS A 241 -4.59 69.21 13.80
C LYS A 241 -5.34 69.71 12.55
N LYS A 242 -6.66 69.56 12.60
CA LYS A 242 -7.64 70.36 11.86
C LYS A 242 -7.42 71.85 12.20
N GLY A 243 -6.97 72.63 11.21
CA GLY A 243 -7.02 74.09 11.24
C GLY A 243 -8.43 74.62 10.96
N PRO A 244 -8.77 75.83 11.42
CA PRO A 244 -10.15 76.25 11.61
C PRO A 244 -10.86 76.49 10.28
N GLN A 245 -12.08 75.96 10.19
CA GLN A 245 -13.09 76.32 9.20
C GLN A 245 -13.41 77.81 9.34
N ALA A 246 -12.70 78.67 8.59
CA ALA A 246 -13.16 80.00 8.31
C ALA A 246 -14.30 79.89 7.30
N LYS A 247 -15.53 79.98 7.80
CA LYS A 247 -16.73 80.24 7.01
C LYS A 247 -16.60 81.62 6.36
N ALA A 248 -15.92 81.69 5.21
CA ALA A 248 -16.10 82.76 4.26
C ALA A 248 -16.82 82.16 3.06
N ASN A 249 -18.14 82.04 3.22
CA ASN A 249 -19.04 81.61 2.17
C ASN A 249 -19.20 82.75 1.15
N TRP A 250 -18.15 83.04 0.41
CA TRP A 250 -18.27 83.77 -0.85
C TRP A 250 -18.45 82.71 -1.93
N THR A 251 -19.69 82.46 -2.30
CA THR A 251 -20.00 81.70 -3.50
C THR A 251 -19.41 82.46 -4.69
N SER A 252 -18.18 82.11 -5.08
CA SER A 252 -17.49 82.69 -6.25
C SER A 252 -18.34 82.59 -7.53
N LYS A 253 -19.30 81.65 -7.59
CA LYS A 253 -20.31 81.58 -8.64
C LYS A 253 -21.17 82.84 -8.71
N ASP A 254 -21.65 83.36 -7.59
CA ASP A 254 -22.50 84.55 -7.58
C ASP A 254 -21.67 85.81 -7.86
N SER A 255 -20.42 85.88 -7.38
CA SER A 255 -19.54 87.04 -7.62
C SER A 255 -19.19 87.22 -9.10
N SER A 256 -18.91 86.16 -9.85
CA SER A 256 -18.59 86.26 -11.28
C SER A 256 -19.81 86.62 -12.13
N THR A 257 -21.00 86.10 -11.80
CA THR A 257 -22.25 86.42 -12.51
C THR A 257 -22.82 87.78 -12.09
N LEU A 258 -22.65 88.21 -10.84
CA LEU A 258 -22.97 89.56 -10.36
C LEU A 258 -22.05 90.62 -10.95
N MET A 259 -20.75 90.34 -11.10
CA MET A 259 -19.81 91.28 -11.70
C MET A 259 -20.09 91.50 -13.19
N LEU A 260 -20.49 90.45 -13.92
CA LEU A 260 -20.98 90.56 -15.30
C LEU A 260 -22.33 91.29 -15.40
N ARG A 261 -23.27 91.05 -14.47
CA ARG A 261 -24.54 91.80 -14.40
C ARG A 261 -24.36 93.26 -14.00
N LEU A 262 -23.41 93.58 -13.13
CA LEU A 262 -23.04 94.97 -12.80
C LEU A 262 -22.40 95.65 -14.01
N MET A 263 -21.51 94.96 -14.74
CA MET A 263 -20.92 95.46 -15.98
C MET A 263 -21.96 95.70 -17.09
N MET A 264 -23.04 94.90 -17.14
CA MET A 264 -24.19 95.14 -18.02
C MET A 264 -25.10 96.29 -17.56
N LYS A 265 -25.12 96.63 -16.25
CA LYS A 265 -25.99 97.68 -15.68
C LYS A 265 -25.32 99.05 -15.64
N GLU A 266 -23.98 99.13 -15.65
CA GLU A 266 -23.22 100.39 -15.61
C GLU A 266 -22.99 101.07 -16.98
N ARG A 267 -23.47 100.50 -18.10
CA ARG A 267 -23.39 101.16 -19.41
C ARG A 267 -24.68 101.01 -20.22
N GLU A 268 -25.57 101.98 -20.07
CA GLU A 268 -26.75 102.19 -20.93
C GLU A 268 -26.41 102.72 -22.35
N GLN A 269 -25.20 102.47 -22.84
CA GLN A 269 -24.78 102.77 -24.22
C GLN A 269 -23.76 101.73 -24.70
N VAL A 270 -24.23 100.53 -25.03
CA VAL A 270 -23.40 99.48 -25.60
C VAL A 270 -23.97 99.08 -26.97
N LEU A 271 -23.11 99.14 -27.99
CA LEU A 271 -23.40 98.77 -29.38
C LEU A 271 -23.89 97.31 -29.47
N PRO A 272 -24.73 96.95 -30.46
CA PRO A 272 -25.30 95.60 -30.59
C PRO A 272 -24.27 94.47 -30.66
N GLU A 273 -23.05 94.77 -31.10
CA GLU A 273 -21.94 93.81 -31.31
C GLU A 273 -21.35 93.30 -29.99
N ASP A 274 -21.26 94.16 -28.97
CA ASP A 274 -20.70 93.81 -27.66
C ASP A 274 -21.65 92.88 -26.86
N LYS A 275 -22.96 92.99 -27.05
CA LYS A 275 -23.95 92.07 -26.42
C LYS A 275 -23.72 90.62 -26.87
N VAL A 276 -23.40 90.41 -28.14
CA VAL A 276 -23.13 89.07 -28.70
C VAL A 276 -21.84 88.51 -28.10
N PHE A 277 -20.82 89.34 -27.92
CA PHE A 277 -19.55 88.96 -27.29
C PHE A 277 -19.74 88.52 -25.82
N TYR A 278 -20.49 89.28 -25.02
CA TYR A 278 -20.77 88.89 -23.63
C TYR A 278 -21.64 87.63 -23.53
N GLN A 279 -22.55 87.40 -24.49
CA GLN A 279 -23.37 86.19 -24.52
C GLN A 279 -22.53 84.95 -24.89
N GLN A 280 -21.59 85.07 -25.83
CA GLN A 280 -20.63 84.01 -26.13
C GLN A 280 -19.72 83.68 -24.94
N ILE A 281 -19.28 84.71 -24.19
CA ILE A 281 -18.50 84.51 -22.96
C ILE A 281 -19.33 83.78 -21.91
N ALA A 282 -20.59 84.17 -21.70
CA ALA A 282 -21.48 83.51 -20.75
C ALA A 282 -21.71 82.03 -21.12
N GLU A 283 -21.97 81.74 -22.39
CA GLU A 283 -22.12 80.36 -22.89
C GLU A 283 -20.83 79.53 -22.73
N HIS A 284 -19.66 80.16 -22.91
CA HIS A 284 -18.38 79.50 -22.72
C HIS A 284 -18.10 79.20 -21.24
N ILE A 285 -18.46 80.12 -20.34
CA ILE A 285 -18.38 79.92 -18.89
C ILE A 285 -19.33 78.79 -18.46
N ASP A 286 -20.56 78.75 -18.97
CA ASP A 286 -21.53 77.69 -18.65
C ASP A 286 -21.06 76.31 -19.15
N LYS A 287 -20.45 76.25 -20.34
CA LYS A 287 -19.80 75.02 -20.84
C LYS A 287 -18.66 74.56 -19.94
N LEU A 288 -17.77 75.48 -19.54
CA LEU A 288 -16.65 75.18 -18.65
C LEU A 288 -17.13 74.72 -17.26
N LEU A 289 -18.20 75.31 -16.73
CA LEU A 289 -18.83 74.90 -15.48
C LEU A 289 -19.45 73.50 -15.57
N LEU A 290 -20.09 73.18 -16.70
CA LEU A 290 -20.64 71.86 -16.96
C LEU A 290 -19.52 70.80 -17.08
N GLU A 291 -18.43 71.11 -17.78
CA GLU A 291 -17.26 70.24 -17.89
C GLU A 291 -16.57 70.03 -16.55
N THR A 292 -16.39 71.08 -15.74
CA THR A 292 -15.84 70.92 -14.38
C THR A 292 -16.76 70.11 -13.47
N SER A 293 -18.08 70.22 -13.62
CA SER A 293 -19.04 69.37 -12.89
C SER A 293 -18.94 67.90 -13.32
N LYS A 294 -18.84 67.62 -14.61
CA LYS A 294 -18.65 66.26 -15.14
C LYS A 294 -17.31 65.65 -14.69
N HIS A 295 -16.23 66.44 -14.70
CA HIS A 295 -14.94 66.00 -14.18
C HIS A 295 -14.96 65.73 -12.68
N LYS A 296 -15.66 66.55 -11.89
CA LYS A 296 -15.86 66.28 -10.46
C LYS A 296 -16.66 65.01 -10.22
N GLN A 297 -17.76 64.80 -10.96
CA GLN A 297 -18.57 63.60 -10.85
C GLN A 297 -17.76 62.34 -11.22
N GLY A 298 -17.05 62.38 -12.36
CA GLY A 298 -16.21 61.25 -12.78
C GLY A 298 -15.07 60.93 -11.80
N ARG A 299 -14.58 61.93 -11.07
CA ARG A 299 -13.57 61.73 -10.02
C ARG A 299 -14.17 61.08 -8.78
N VAL A 300 -15.37 61.49 -8.35
CA VAL A 300 -16.10 60.87 -7.24
C VAL A 300 -16.50 59.44 -7.57
N ASP A 301 -17.06 59.21 -8.78
CA ASP A 301 -17.42 57.87 -9.26
C ASP A 301 -16.19 56.94 -9.35
N GLY A 302 -15.03 57.49 -9.73
CA GLY A 302 -13.75 56.78 -9.73
C GLY A 302 -13.28 56.39 -8.34
N GLU A 303 -13.31 57.33 -7.38
CA GLU A 303 -12.96 57.08 -5.97
C GLU A 303 -13.91 56.06 -5.31
N GLU A 304 -15.21 56.09 -5.62
CA GLU A 304 -16.18 55.10 -5.12
C GLU A 304 -15.92 53.71 -5.68
N ARG A 305 -15.61 53.58 -6.97
CA ARG A 305 -15.25 52.29 -7.59
C ARG A 305 -13.97 51.71 -6.99
N GLU A 306 -12.97 52.54 -6.73
CA GLU A 306 -11.72 52.11 -6.10
C GLU A 306 -11.94 51.66 -4.64
N LYS A 307 -12.79 52.36 -3.89
CA LYS A 307 -13.23 51.94 -2.54
C LYS A 307 -13.99 50.62 -2.56
N LEU A 308 -14.92 50.42 -3.50
CA LEU A 308 -15.65 49.16 -3.64
C LEU A 308 -14.72 47.99 -4.04
N SER A 309 -13.72 48.25 -4.89
CA SER A 309 -12.73 47.24 -5.27
C SER A 309 -11.81 46.85 -4.11
N THR A 310 -11.32 47.83 -3.35
CA THR A 310 -10.45 47.59 -2.19
C THR A 310 -11.19 46.92 -1.05
N THR A 311 -12.43 47.33 -0.76
CA THR A 311 -13.28 46.65 0.23
C THR A 311 -13.63 45.22 -0.19
N GLY A 312 -13.99 44.99 -1.46
CA GLY A 312 -14.24 43.63 -1.96
C GLY A 312 -13.00 42.73 -2.02
N PHE A 313 -11.80 43.29 -2.07
CA PHE A 313 -10.55 42.52 -1.88
C PHE A 313 -10.36 42.14 -0.41
N LEU A 314 -10.52 43.12 0.50
CA LEU A 314 -10.37 42.92 1.95
C LEU A 314 -11.38 41.89 2.49
N GLU A 315 -12.63 41.91 2.02
CA GLU A 315 -13.66 40.95 2.42
C GLU A 315 -13.34 39.51 1.96
N ARG A 316 -12.76 39.36 0.77
CA ARG A 316 -12.31 38.05 0.27
C ARG A 316 -11.14 37.53 1.08
N GLU A 317 -10.17 38.39 1.38
CA GLU A 317 -9.03 38.05 2.22
C GLU A 317 -9.46 37.62 3.63
N GLN A 318 -10.36 38.38 4.26
CA GLN A 318 -10.93 38.01 5.57
C GLN A 318 -11.69 36.68 5.53
N ARG A 319 -12.40 36.39 4.43
CA ARG A 319 -13.08 35.10 4.25
C ARG A 319 -12.08 33.95 4.19
N TYR A 320 -11.01 34.09 3.40
CA TYR A 320 -9.96 33.07 3.32
C TYR A 320 -9.25 32.86 4.66
N ILE A 321 -8.94 33.93 5.40
CA ILE A 321 -8.34 33.81 6.73
C ILE A 321 -9.25 33.03 7.68
N LYS A 322 -10.56 33.26 7.61
CA LYS A 322 -11.54 32.54 8.43
C LYS A 322 -11.63 31.06 8.05
N GLU A 323 -11.65 30.74 6.76
CA GLU A 323 -11.67 29.37 6.26
C GLU A 323 -10.39 28.62 6.65
N ILE A 324 -9.23 29.27 6.54
CA ILE A 324 -7.93 28.72 6.96
C ILE A 324 -7.95 28.42 8.47
N ARG A 325 -8.40 29.35 9.31
CA ARG A 325 -8.52 29.11 10.77
C ARG A 325 -9.45 27.94 11.10
N GLN A 326 -10.58 27.82 10.40
CA GLN A 326 -11.50 26.70 10.61
C GLN A 326 -10.86 25.36 10.22
N ALA A 327 -10.09 25.34 9.13
CA ALA A 327 -9.33 24.16 8.71
C ALA A 327 -8.22 23.82 9.71
N GLU A 328 -7.50 24.81 10.23
CA GLU A 328 -6.47 24.64 11.27
C GLU A 328 -7.08 24.06 12.56
N GLU A 329 -8.21 24.59 13.04
CA GLU A 329 -8.91 24.06 14.21
C GLU A 329 -9.40 22.62 13.99
N ALA A 330 -9.93 22.31 12.81
CA ALA A 330 -10.35 20.95 12.47
C ALA A 330 -9.16 19.98 12.44
N LEU A 331 -8.03 20.39 11.86
CA LEU A 331 -6.81 19.59 11.84
C LEU A 331 -6.29 19.33 13.26
N GLN A 332 -6.31 20.35 14.13
CA GLN A 332 -5.87 20.21 15.51
C GLN A 332 -6.73 19.21 16.30
N ARG A 333 -8.05 19.18 16.06
CA ARG A 333 -8.94 18.16 16.65
C ARG A 333 -8.56 16.76 16.20
N VAL A 334 -8.36 16.56 14.89
CA VAL A 334 -7.96 15.26 14.33
C VAL A 334 -6.61 14.79 14.89
N ILE A 335 -5.64 15.70 15.04
CA ILE A 335 -4.36 15.38 15.67
C ILE A 335 -4.56 14.90 17.11
N SER A 336 -5.38 15.61 17.90
CA SER A 336 -5.66 15.22 19.28
C SER A 336 -6.37 13.86 19.40
N GLU A 337 -7.32 13.57 18.51
CA GLU A 337 -8.00 12.27 18.45
C GLU A 337 -7.05 11.14 18.05
N LYS A 338 -6.15 11.40 17.09
CA LYS A 338 -5.11 10.45 16.70
C LYS A 338 -4.15 10.16 17.84
N GLU A 339 -3.70 11.18 18.57
CA GLU A 339 -2.82 11.00 19.74
C GLU A 339 -3.51 10.22 20.85
N PHE A 340 -4.79 10.50 21.11
CA PHE A 340 -5.59 9.75 22.08
C PHE A 340 -5.69 8.27 21.68
N SER A 341 -6.06 8.00 20.42
CA SER A 341 -6.17 6.65 19.88
C SER A 341 -4.83 5.90 19.92
N GLN A 342 -3.71 6.59 19.64
CA GLN A 342 -2.37 6.01 19.74
C GLN A 342 -2.00 5.64 21.17
N LYS A 343 -2.34 6.48 22.16
CA LYS A 343 -2.13 6.17 23.59
C LYS A 343 -2.95 4.95 24.02
N GLU A 344 -4.20 4.86 23.57
CA GLU A 344 -5.05 3.69 23.85
C GLU A 344 -4.50 2.40 23.22
N LEU A 345 -4.02 2.48 21.97
CA LEU A 345 -3.39 1.35 21.29
C LEU A 345 -2.10 0.91 21.99
N ALA A 346 -1.27 1.86 22.42
CA ALA A 346 -0.07 1.57 23.20
C ALA A 346 -0.40 0.89 24.53
N ALA A 347 -1.43 1.36 25.25
CA ALA A 347 -1.89 0.73 26.49
C ALA A 347 -2.40 -0.70 26.26
N LYS A 348 -3.20 -0.93 25.20
CA LYS A 348 -3.66 -2.28 24.81
C LYS A 348 -2.51 -3.20 24.43
N THR A 349 -1.48 -2.67 23.77
CA THR A 349 -0.29 -3.43 23.37
C THR A 349 0.50 -3.90 24.60
N VAL A 350 0.68 -3.03 25.59
CA VAL A 350 1.33 -3.40 26.87
C VAL A 350 0.53 -4.47 27.61
N SER A 351 -0.80 -4.32 27.68
CA SER A 351 -1.68 -5.32 28.31
C SER A 351 -1.64 -6.67 27.59
N LEU A 352 -1.64 -6.68 26.26
CA LEU A 352 -1.50 -7.91 25.47
C LEU A 352 -0.15 -8.59 25.69
N ASN A 353 0.94 -7.83 25.77
CA ASN A 353 2.27 -8.39 26.04
C ASN A 353 2.35 -9.02 27.43
N GLN A 354 1.76 -8.38 28.45
CA GLN A 354 1.67 -8.95 29.80
C GLN A 354 0.86 -10.26 29.81
N LEU A 355 -0.29 -10.29 29.12
CA LEU A 355 -1.12 -11.49 29.03
C LEU A 355 -0.39 -12.61 28.27
N ASN A 356 0.35 -12.27 27.21
CA ASN A 356 1.13 -13.23 26.46
C ASN A 356 2.27 -13.80 27.30
N GLU A 357 2.95 -12.96 28.09
CA GLU A 357 3.99 -13.41 29.02
C GLU A 357 3.41 -14.36 30.08
N GLN A 358 2.27 -14.03 30.69
CA GLN A 358 1.56 -14.90 31.63
C GLN A 358 1.14 -16.24 30.99
N ASN A 359 0.63 -16.22 29.76
CA ASN A 359 0.30 -17.44 29.04
C ASN A 359 1.56 -18.28 28.76
N THR A 360 2.67 -17.64 28.38
CA THR A 360 3.92 -18.37 28.13
C THR A 360 4.49 -19.00 29.40
N SER A 361 4.39 -18.33 30.57
CA SER A 361 4.81 -18.92 31.84
C SER A 361 3.90 -20.09 32.24
N ALA A 362 2.59 -19.93 32.13
CA ALA A 362 1.62 -21.01 32.42
C ALA A 362 1.84 -22.24 31.52
N VAL A 363 2.10 -22.04 30.23
CA VAL A 363 2.42 -23.13 29.30
C VAL A 363 3.74 -23.82 29.70
N ARG A 364 4.78 -23.06 30.05
CA ARG A 364 6.06 -23.65 30.53
C ARG A 364 5.87 -24.48 31.79
N GLU A 365 5.10 -23.99 32.76
CA GLU A 365 4.78 -24.73 33.98
C GLU A 365 4.01 -26.03 33.68
N SER A 366 3.04 -25.98 32.77
CA SER A 366 2.29 -27.15 32.33
C SER A 366 3.19 -28.19 31.65
N VAL A 367 4.10 -27.76 30.77
CA VAL A 367 5.06 -28.65 30.09
C VAL A 367 6.00 -29.31 31.11
N VAL A 368 6.56 -28.55 32.05
CA VAL A 368 7.43 -29.11 33.11
C VAL A 368 6.67 -30.11 33.97
N SER A 369 5.40 -29.85 34.31
CA SER A 369 4.57 -30.81 35.03
C SER A 369 4.30 -32.08 34.22
N GLN A 370 4.08 -31.97 32.91
CA GLN A 370 3.88 -33.12 32.04
C GLN A 370 5.15 -33.95 31.89
N GLU A 371 6.32 -33.32 31.76
CA GLU A 371 7.61 -34.01 31.69
C GLU A 371 7.92 -34.79 32.97
N LYS A 372 7.63 -34.21 34.14
CA LYS A 372 7.75 -34.92 35.44
C LYS A 372 6.83 -36.13 35.52
N ALA A 373 5.55 -35.95 35.17
CA ALA A 373 4.58 -37.04 35.16
C ALA A 373 4.99 -38.16 34.18
N ALA A 374 5.51 -37.81 33.00
CA ALA A 374 6.01 -38.78 32.03
C ALA A 374 7.24 -39.54 32.54
N ALA A 375 8.15 -38.87 33.25
CA ALA A 375 9.32 -39.50 33.87
C ALA A 375 8.91 -40.48 34.98
N GLU A 376 7.95 -40.10 35.84
CA GLU A 376 7.38 -40.98 36.86
C GLU A 376 6.70 -42.20 36.24
N GLU A 377 5.92 -42.00 35.17
CA GLU A 377 5.29 -43.11 34.45
C GLU A 377 6.34 -44.06 33.84
N GLN A 378 7.41 -43.53 33.25
CA GLN A 378 8.50 -44.36 32.72
C GLN A 378 9.20 -45.17 33.82
N GLN A 379 9.41 -44.58 35.00
CA GLN A 379 9.99 -45.28 36.14
C GLN A 379 9.08 -46.41 36.63
N LEU A 380 7.79 -46.14 36.82
CA LEU A 380 6.80 -47.14 37.21
C LEU A 380 6.70 -48.27 36.17
N ARG A 381 6.76 -47.95 34.87
CA ARG A 381 6.80 -48.97 33.79
C ARG A 381 8.09 -49.80 33.80
N LYS A 382 9.20 -49.29 34.32
CA LYS A 382 10.43 -50.06 34.49
C LYS A 382 10.31 -51.00 35.67
N GLU A 383 9.87 -50.50 36.82
CA GLU A 383 9.63 -51.30 38.03
C GLU A 383 8.61 -52.43 37.77
N LEU A 384 7.52 -52.13 37.05
CA LEU A 384 6.53 -53.14 36.67
C LEU A 384 7.14 -54.26 35.81
N ARG A 385 8.05 -53.93 34.88
CA ARG A 385 8.73 -54.93 34.05
C ARG A 385 9.66 -55.81 34.87
N GLU A 386 10.40 -55.23 35.82
CA GLU A 386 11.28 -55.98 36.74
C GLU A 386 10.45 -56.95 37.59
N LEU A 387 9.34 -56.49 38.17
CA LEU A 387 8.42 -57.34 38.93
C LEU A 387 7.77 -58.45 38.07
N GLN A 388 7.48 -58.19 36.80
CA GLN A 388 6.95 -59.20 35.89
C GLN A 388 7.97 -60.31 35.60
N VAL A 389 9.26 -59.95 35.47
CA VAL A 389 10.35 -60.93 35.31
C VAL A 389 10.50 -61.77 36.58
N GLU A 390 10.57 -61.12 37.75
CA GLU A 390 10.69 -61.83 39.03
C GLU A 390 9.50 -62.77 39.28
N LYS A 391 8.27 -62.31 38.99
CA LYS A 391 7.08 -63.14 39.05
C LYS A 391 7.20 -64.38 38.15
N LYS A 392 7.70 -64.23 36.93
CA LYS A 392 7.88 -65.34 36.00
C LYS A 392 8.91 -66.34 36.52
N ASP A 393 10.05 -65.86 37.03
CA ASP A 393 11.09 -66.72 37.61
C ASP A 393 10.55 -67.52 38.82
N LEU A 394 9.74 -66.89 39.67
CA LEU A 394 9.08 -67.56 40.78
C LEU A 394 8.04 -68.60 40.32
N GLN A 395 7.29 -68.30 39.25
CA GLN A 395 6.36 -69.26 38.65
C GLN A 395 7.09 -70.47 38.06
N ASP A 396 8.22 -70.27 37.37
CA ASP A 396 9.04 -71.34 36.82
C ASP A 396 9.64 -72.22 37.93
N LYS A 397 10.14 -71.60 39.02
CA LYS A 397 10.60 -72.33 40.22
C LYS A 397 9.49 -73.13 40.88
N LEU A 398 8.29 -72.55 41.00
CA LEU A 398 7.15 -73.25 41.58
C LEU A 398 6.75 -74.46 40.71
N ALA A 399 6.73 -74.31 39.39
CA ALA A 399 6.43 -75.40 38.47
C ALA A 399 7.48 -76.53 38.56
N LEU A 400 8.76 -76.19 38.72
CA LEU A 400 9.82 -77.18 38.93
C LEU A 400 9.61 -77.94 40.25
N ASN A 401 9.37 -77.23 41.35
CA ASN A 401 9.13 -77.84 42.66
C ASN A 401 7.89 -78.75 42.65
N LEU A 402 6.82 -78.36 41.95
CA LEU A 402 5.62 -79.20 41.78
C LEU A 402 5.95 -80.50 41.04
N LYS A 403 6.77 -80.43 40.00
CA LYS A 403 7.22 -81.61 39.25
C LYS A 403 8.09 -82.55 40.10
N ASP A 404 8.98 -81.98 40.90
CA ASP A 404 9.81 -82.77 41.84
C ASP A 404 8.95 -83.45 42.91
N LEU A 405 7.91 -82.76 43.41
CA LEU A 405 6.93 -83.33 44.34
C LEU A 405 6.17 -84.51 43.71
N GLU A 406 5.67 -84.37 42.48
CA GLU A 406 4.99 -85.45 41.75
C GLU A 406 5.90 -86.68 41.59
N LEU A 407 7.18 -86.48 41.28
CA LEU A 407 8.15 -87.56 41.14
C LEU A 407 8.38 -88.30 42.48
N LEU A 408 8.50 -87.56 43.58
CA LEU A 408 8.60 -88.12 44.93
C LEU A 408 7.33 -88.86 45.35
N GLU A 409 6.15 -88.38 44.97
CA GLU A 409 4.89 -89.07 45.23
C GLU A 409 4.82 -90.40 44.47
N GLN A 410 5.20 -90.42 43.19
CA GLN A 410 5.28 -91.66 42.39
C GLN A 410 6.28 -92.66 42.97
N GLU A 411 7.45 -92.20 43.43
CA GLU A 411 8.45 -93.06 44.06
C GLU A 411 7.95 -93.63 45.40
N ASN A 412 7.32 -92.80 46.23
CA ASN A 412 6.68 -93.25 47.47
C ASN A 412 5.57 -94.28 47.21
N GLU A 413 4.77 -94.10 46.16
CA GLU A 413 3.74 -95.05 45.78
C GLU A 413 4.34 -96.39 45.33
N ARG A 414 5.42 -96.36 44.53
CA ARG A 414 6.18 -97.55 44.14
C ARG A 414 6.77 -98.28 45.35
N LEU A 415 7.35 -97.55 46.31
CA LEU A 415 7.86 -98.13 47.55
C LEU A 415 6.74 -98.77 48.37
N ARG A 416 5.57 -98.12 48.49
CA ARG A 416 4.40 -98.70 49.16
C ARG A 416 3.92 -99.99 48.48
N GLN A 417 3.97 -100.07 47.15
CA GLN A 417 3.64 -101.30 46.41
C GLN A 417 4.67 -102.41 46.69
N HIS A 418 5.97 -102.10 46.70
CA HIS A 418 7.03 -103.05 47.06
C HIS A 418 6.90 -103.57 48.51
N VAL A 419 6.58 -102.70 49.46
CA VAL A 419 6.32 -103.11 50.85
C VAL A 419 5.12 -104.05 50.92
N LYS A 420 4.03 -103.73 50.19
CA LYS A 420 2.85 -104.60 50.12
C LYS A 420 3.17 -105.96 49.50
N SER A 421 3.98 -106.03 48.44
CA SER A 421 4.37 -107.32 47.85
C SER A 421 5.26 -108.11 48.79
N PHE A 422 6.29 -107.48 49.37
CA PHE A 422 7.16 -108.13 50.35
C PHE A 422 6.37 -108.66 51.55
N GLN A 423 5.38 -107.91 52.04
CA GLN A 423 4.53 -108.35 53.14
C GLN A 423 3.61 -109.52 52.76
N ARG A 424 3.19 -109.63 51.48
CA ARG A 424 2.53 -110.85 50.98
C ARG A 424 3.49 -112.02 50.95
N ASP A 425 4.68 -111.85 50.39
CA ASP A 425 5.70 -112.90 50.29
C ASP A 425 6.08 -113.44 51.69
N VAL A 426 6.25 -112.55 52.67
CA VAL A 426 6.51 -112.93 54.07
C VAL A 426 5.33 -113.69 54.67
N ASN A 427 4.09 -113.26 54.42
CA ASN A 427 2.91 -113.97 54.90
C ASN A 427 2.75 -115.34 54.23
N GLU A 428 3.14 -115.50 52.96
CA GLU A 428 3.15 -116.78 52.25
C GLU A 428 4.23 -117.74 52.78
N ILE A 429 5.38 -117.23 53.23
CA ILE A 429 6.44 -118.05 53.85
C ILE A 429 6.06 -118.49 55.28
N LEU A 430 5.29 -117.66 55.99
CA LEU A 430 4.87 -117.94 57.38
C LEU A 430 3.62 -118.84 57.47
N ALA A 431 2.87 -119.01 56.39
CA ALA A 431 1.70 -119.90 56.28
C ALA A 431 2.12 -121.30 55.81
#